data_AF-A0A4Q7DK05-F1
#
_entry.id   AF-A0A4Q7DK05-F1
#
_cell.length_a   1.000
_cell.length_b   1.000
_cell.length_c   1.000
_cell.angle_alpha   90.00
_cell.angle_beta   90.00
_cell.angle_gamma   90.00
#
_symmetry.space_group_name_H-M   'P 1'
#
loop_
_entity.id
_entity.type
_entity.pdbx_description
1 polymer ?
#
loop_
_entity_poly.entity_id
_entity_poly.type
_entity_poly.pdbx_seq_one_letter_code
_entity_poly.pdbx_strand_id
1 'polypeptide(L)'
;MSNINSKIQKLQDKQKRILQKIEILKNKHALRAKKNEIKKLTIIGSFFLNKYTTENKLNELHHMLNKYITNKKDRKILNLDNPQ
;
A
#
# COMPACT_ATOMS: atom_id res chain seq x y z
N MET A 1 -8.12 -42.42 -30.91
CA MET A 1 -8.17 -41.87 -29.53
C MET A 1 -6.97 -41.00 -29.14
N SER A 2 -5.74 -41.29 -29.58
CA SER A 2 -4.51 -40.54 -29.22
C SER A 2 -4.55 -39.02 -29.52
N ASN A 3 -5.09 -38.59 -30.65
CA ASN A 3 -5.11 -37.17 -31.05
C ASN A 3 -6.06 -36.27 -30.24
N ILE A 4 -7.13 -36.84 -29.67
CA ILE A 4 -8.07 -36.09 -28.84
C ILE A 4 -7.44 -35.83 -27.47
N ASN A 5 -6.81 -36.85 -26.90
CA ASN A 5 -6.12 -36.74 -25.61
C ASN A 5 -4.95 -35.75 -25.68
N SER A 6 -4.18 -35.74 -26.76
CA SER A 6 -3.10 -34.76 -26.94
C SER A 6 -3.63 -33.31 -27.09
N LYS A 7 -4.78 -33.13 -27.75
CA LYS A 7 -5.45 -31.83 -27.87
C LYS A 7 -5.99 -31.35 -26.52
N ILE A 8 -6.58 -32.25 -25.73
CA ILE A 8 -7.05 -31.95 -24.37
C ILE A 8 -5.87 -31.55 -23.48
N GLN A 9 -4.76 -32.29 -23.50
CA GLN A 9 -3.58 -31.97 -22.71
C GLN A 9 -3.02 -30.57 -23.06
N LYS A 10 -2.92 -30.26 -24.36
CA LYS A 10 -2.47 -28.93 -24.82
C LYS A 10 -3.39 -27.81 -24.33
N LEU A 11 -4.71 -28.05 -24.29
CA LEU A 11 -5.68 -27.08 -23.79
C LEU A 11 -5.57 -26.89 -22.28
N GLN A 12 -5.37 -27.97 -21.52
CA GLN A 12 -5.15 -27.91 -20.07
C GLN A 12 -3.86 -27.16 -19.73
N ASP A 13 -2.76 -27.42 -20.45
CA ASP A 13 -1.49 -26.71 -20.27
C ASP A 13 -1.65 -25.22 -20.59
N LYS A 14 -2.40 -24.89 -21.66
CA LYS A 14 -2.71 -23.50 -22.01
C LYS A 14 -3.56 -22.83 -20.93
N GLN A 15 -4.57 -23.51 -20.41
CA GLN A 15 -5.41 -23.02 -19.31
C GLN A 15 -4.56 -22.72 -18.07
N LYS A 16 -3.68 -23.65 -17.68
CA LYS A 16 -2.77 -23.47 -16.53
C LYS A 16 -1.85 -22.26 -16.71
N ARG A 17 -1.26 -22.09 -17.90
CA ARG A 17 -0.42 -20.93 -18.23
C ARG A 17 -1.21 -19.61 -18.17
N ILE A 18 -2.46 -19.61 -18.64
CA ILE A 18 -3.34 -18.43 -18.58
C ILE A 18 -3.65 -18.08 -17.12
N LEU A 19 -4.01 -19.06 -16.30
CA LEU A 19 -4.30 -18.84 -14.88
C LEU A 19 -3.09 -18.26 -14.12
N GLN A 20 -1.88 -18.80 -14.36
CA GLN A 20 -0.65 -18.26 -13.78
C GLN A 20 -0.41 -16.80 -14.20
N LYS A 21 -0.62 -16.47 -15.49
CA LYS A 21 -0.48 -15.09 -15.97
C LYS A 21 -1.51 -14.15 -15.32
N ILE A 22 -2.75 -14.61 -15.12
CA ILE A 22 -3.79 -13.84 -14.45
C ILE A 22 -3.36 -13.52 -13.01
N GLU A 23 -2.84 -14.51 -12.28
CA GLU A 23 -2.37 -14.31 -10.91
C GLU A 23 -1.22 -13.30 -10.83
N ILE A 24 -0.22 -13.42 -11.71
CA ILE A 24 0.89 -12.46 -11.79
C ILE A 24 0.38 -11.04 -12.06
N LEU A 25 -0.57 -10.89 -12.98
CA LEU A 25 -1.16 -9.58 -13.30
C LEU A 25 -1.98 -9.00 -12.14
N LYS A 26 -2.74 -9.83 -11.43
CA LYS A 26 -3.48 -9.42 -10.22
C LYS A 26 -2.52 -8.91 -9.14
N ASN A 27 -1.47 -9.67 -8.85
CA ASN A 27 -0.46 -9.28 -7.87
C ASN A 27 0.25 -7.98 -8.27
N LYS A 28 0.62 -7.84 -9.54
CA LYS A 28 1.23 -6.61 -10.07
C LYS A 28 0.29 -5.41 -9.94
N HIS A 29 -1.01 -5.59 -10.18
CA HIS A 29 -2.00 -4.52 -10.03
C HIS A 29 -2.18 -4.13 -8.55
N ALA A 30 -2.31 -5.11 -7.66
CA ALA A 30 -2.41 -4.87 -6.22
C ALA A 30 -1.19 -4.13 -5.67
N LEU A 31 0.02 -4.51 -6.09
CA LEU A 31 1.26 -3.82 -5.72
C LEU A 31 1.30 -2.38 -6.24
N ARG A 32 0.87 -2.14 -7.48
CA ARG A 32 0.77 -0.77 -8.04
C ARG A 32 -0.23 0.09 -7.27
N ALA A 33 -1.40 -0.45 -6.94
CA ALA A 33 -2.40 0.24 -6.13
C ALA A 33 -1.84 0.61 -4.75
N LYS A 34 -1.22 -0.35 -4.06
CA LYS A 34 -0.56 -0.12 -2.77
C LYS A 34 0.54 0.95 -2.86
N LYS A 35 1.37 0.91 -3.92
CA LYS A 35 2.41 1.93 -4.15
C LYS A 35 1.82 3.33 -4.34
N ASN A 36 0.73 3.44 -5.10
CA ASN A 36 0.04 4.70 -5.34
C ASN A 36 -0.59 5.23 -4.04
N GLU A 37 -1.18 4.36 -3.23
CA GLU A 37 -1.76 4.72 -1.94
C GLU A 37 -0.71 5.24 -0.97
N ILE A 38 0.42 4.54 -0.83
CA ILE A 38 1.56 5.01 -0.04
C ILE A 38 2.03 6.38 -0.54
N LYS A 39 2.19 6.54 -1.86
CA LYS A 39 2.60 7.83 -2.44
C LYS A 39 1.61 8.95 -2.12
N LYS A 40 0.31 8.68 -2.19
CA LYS A 40 -0.75 9.64 -1.81
C LYS A 40 -0.62 10.04 -0.35
N LEU A 41 -0.48 9.06 0.56
CA LEU A 41 -0.32 9.32 1.99
C LEU A 41 0.96 10.12 2.29
N THR A 42 2.08 9.81 1.63
CA THR A 42 3.32 10.58 1.75
C THR A 42 3.14 12.02 1.30
N ILE A 43 2.53 12.26 0.12
CA ILE A 43 2.30 13.63 -0.38
C ILE A 43 1.43 14.43 0.59
N ILE A 44 0.34 13.82 1.08
CA ILE A 44 -0.55 14.46 2.04
C ILE A 44 0.20 14.76 3.34
N GLY A 45 0.95 13.80 3.88
CA GLY A 45 1.76 13.98 5.09
C GLY A 45 2.78 15.11 4.95
N SER A 46 3.52 15.14 3.83
CA SER A 46 4.46 16.22 3.52
C SER A 46 3.78 17.58 3.42
N PHE A 47 2.60 17.64 2.78
CA PHE A 47 1.82 18.88 2.70
C PHE A 47 1.44 19.39 4.09
N PHE A 48 0.91 18.53 4.96
CA PHE A 48 0.52 18.92 6.32
C PHE A 48 1.72 19.35 7.16
N LEU A 49 2.84 18.61 7.11
CA LEU A 49 4.06 19.00 7.83
C LEU A 49 4.55 20.38 7.37
N ASN A 50 4.64 20.62 6.06
CA ASN A 50 5.10 21.90 5.54
C ASN A 50 4.16 23.04 5.91
N LYS A 51 2.84 22.84 5.79
CA LYS A 51 1.84 23.83 6.14
C LYS A 51 1.94 24.24 7.60
N TYR A 52 1.91 23.27 8.52
CA TYR A 52 1.92 23.55 9.96
C TYR A 52 3.27 24.06 10.47
N THR A 53 4.38 23.68 9.81
CA THR A 53 5.70 24.26 10.09
C THR A 53 5.73 25.74 9.68
N THR A 54 5.26 26.07 8.47
CA THR A 54 5.25 27.44 7.96
C THR A 54 4.33 28.36 8.77
N GLU A 55 3.22 27.82 9.27
CA GLU A 55 2.26 28.56 10.10
C GLU A 55 2.67 28.63 11.59
N ASN A 56 3.81 28.05 12.01
CA ASN A 56 4.20 27.89 13.42
C ASN A 56 3.13 27.19 14.29
N LYS A 57 2.37 26.26 13.72
CA LYS A 57 1.29 25.50 14.38
C LYS A 57 1.63 24.04 14.65
N LEU A 58 2.91 23.68 14.65
CA LEU A 58 3.35 22.29 14.74
C LEU A 58 2.80 21.55 15.99
N ASN A 59 2.57 22.28 17.09
CA ASN A 59 1.92 21.76 18.30
C ASN A 59 0.46 21.33 18.06
N GLU A 60 -0.31 22.07 17.26
CA GLU A 60 -1.68 21.67 16.88
C GLU A 60 -1.66 20.36 16.07
N LEU A 61 -0.69 20.23 15.16
CA LEU A 61 -0.51 18.99 14.39
C LEU A 61 -0.16 17.83 15.32
N HIS A 62 0.75 18.02 16.28
CA HIS A 62 1.08 17.00 17.28
C HIS A 62 -0.12 16.61 18.14
N HIS A 63 -0.93 17.57 18.57
CA HIS A 63 -2.16 17.29 19.32
C HIS A 63 -3.14 16.44 18.51
N MET A 64 -3.34 16.78 17.24
CA MET A 64 -4.16 16.00 16.31
C MET A 64 -3.60 14.59 16.11
N LEU A 65 -2.30 14.45 15.87
CA LEU A 65 -1.66 13.14 15.71
C LEU A 65 -1.80 12.27 16.97
N ASN A 66 -1.68 12.88 18.16
CA ASN A 66 -1.87 12.19 19.43
C ASN A 66 -3.28 11.59 19.59
N LYS A 67 -4.30 12.25 19.05
CA LYS A 67 -5.70 11.80 19.11
C LYS A 67 -5.97 10.57 18.24
N TYR A 68 -5.30 10.47 17.09
CA TYR A 68 -5.62 9.43 16.09
C TYR A 68 -4.59 8.29 16.03
N ILE A 69 -3.37 8.48 16.51
CA ILE A 69 -2.32 7.47 16.47
C ILE A 69 -2.24 6.73 17.80
N THR A 70 -2.84 5.55 17.84
CA THR A 70 -2.95 4.70 19.04
C THR A 70 -1.89 3.59 19.09
N ASN A 71 -1.32 3.22 17.94
CA ASN A 71 -0.30 2.18 17.87
C ASN A 71 1.04 2.67 18.44
N LYS A 72 1.52 2.02 19.51
CA LYS A 72 2.78 2.34 20.20
C LYS A 72 3.99 2.43 19.28
N LYS A 73 4.10 1.56 18.27
CA LYS A 73 5.24 1.58 17.34
C LYS A 73 5.26 2.86 16.50
N ASP A 74 4.09 3.25 16.00
CA ASP A 74 3.95 4.43 15.15
C ASP A 74 4.10 5.71 15.97
N ARG A 75 3.60 5.72 17.20
CA ARG A 75 3.80 6.82 18.16
C ARG A 75 5.28 7.08 18.46
N LYS A 76 6.08 6.03 18.64
CA LYS A 76 7.53 6.13 18.84
C LYS A 76 8.25 6.74 17.63
N ILE A 77 7.85 6.35 16.41
CA ILE A 77 8.43 6.90 15.17
C ILE A 77 8.15 8.40 15.05
N LEU A 78 6.98 8.84 15.49
CA LEU A 78 6.51 10.22 15.41
C LEU A 78 6.82 11.04 16.68
N ASN A 79 7.61 10.51 17.62
CA ASN A 79 7.94 11.13 18.90
C ASN A 79 6.71 11.61 19.71
N LEU A 80 5.59 10.91 19.61
CA LEU A 80 4.32 11.28 20.28
C LEU A 80 4.25 10.79 21.74
N ASP A 81 5.22 10.00 22.20
CA ASP A 81 5.24 9.42 23.54
C ASP A 81 5.84 10.34 24.60
N ASN A 82 6.54 11.42 24.20
CA ASN A 82 7.04 12.45 25.09
C ASN A 82 6.29 13.76 24.78
N PRO A 83 5.28 14.14 25.57
CA PRO A 83 4.66 15.45 25.42
C PRO A 83 5.73 16.53 25.63
N GLN A 84 5.93 17.38 24.62
CA GLN A 84 6.62 18.67 24.75
C GLN A 84 5.66 19.70 25.37
#